data_AF-A0A9W8I6Q4-F1
#
_entry.id   AF-A0A9W8I6Q4-F1
#
_cell.length_a   1.000
_cell.length_b   1.000
_cell.length_c   1.000
_cell.angle_alpha   90.00
_cell.angle_beta   90.00
_cell.angle_gamma   90.00
#
_symmetry.space_group_name_H-M   'P 1'
#
loop_
_entity.id
_entity.type
_entity.pdbx_description
1 polymer ?
#
loop_
_entity_poly.entity_id
_entity_poly.type
_entity_poly.pdbx_seq_one_letter_code
_entity_poly.pdbx_strand_id
1 'polypeptide(L)'
;MVPADLIDIAMGFHTLEDAQTNLYGPRASQYIMAKQAVFNEPWFAKAWLFKVFPQIKNTLVHAKAILARTGERQKKGWMFIGSHNFTPAAWGRLHVQKPPYYNNYEFGVVLTDIDYVFHSMENVTNTLWNNQAVSLPFKPIWQPYGRNDIPYFNDQE
;
A
#
# COMPACT_ATOMS: atom_id res chain seq x y z
N MET A 1 9.62 -5.82 24.20
CA MET A 1 10.68 -5.93 23.18
C MET A 1 10.10 -6.85 22.11
N VAL A 2 9.83 -6.35 20.89
CA VAL A 2 9.32 -7.20 19.80
C VAL A 2 10.49 -8.07 19.32
N PRO A 3 10.34 -9.40 19.14
CA PRO A 3 11.41 -10.26 18.66
C PRO A 3 11.99 -9.74 17.35
N ALA A 4 13.31 -9.85 17.17
CA ALA A 4 14.03 -9.41 15.97
C ALA A 4 13.59 -10.13 14.67
N ASP A 5 12.79 -11.20 14.80
CA ASP A 5 12.36 -12.07 13.70
C ASP A 5 10.93 -11.79 13.23
N LEU A 6 10.22 -10.82 13.82
CA LEU A 6 8.83 -10.52 13.47
C LEU A 6 8.77 -9.51 12.31
N ILE A 7 8.25 -9.97 11.17
CA ILE A 7 7.92 -9.12 10.01
C ILE A 7 6.46 -8.68 10.17
N ASP A 8 6.26 -7.38 10.38
CA ASP A 8 4.93 -6.78 10.33
C ASP A 8 4.56 -6.47 8.87
N ILE A 9 3.38 -6.91 8.46
CA ILE A 9 2.85 -6.73 7.10
C ILE A 9 1.60 -5.85 7.16
N ALA A 10 1.55 -4.83 6.30
CA ALA A 10 0.42 -3.94 6.15
C ALA A 10 0.11 -3.71 4.66
N MET A 11 -1.17 -3.65 4.33
CA MET A 11 -1.70 -3.34 3.01
C MET A 11 -2.51 -2.05 3.09
N GLY A 12 -1.95 -0.98 2.51
CA GLY A 12 -2.66 0.28 2.34
C GLY A 12 -3.79 0.12 1.33
N PHE A 13 -5.03 0.38 1.75
CA PHE A 13 -6.17 0.43 0.84
C PHE A 13 -7.14 1.56 1.22
N HIS A 14 -7.99 1.99 0.28
CA HIS A 14 -9.00 3.03 0.53
C HIS A 14 -10.24 2.45 1.19
N THR A 15 -10.87 3.25 2.04
CA THR A 15 -12.18 2.95 2.63
C THR A 15 -13.32 3.39 1.72
N LEU A 16 -14.53 2.89 2.00
CA LEU A 16 -15.77 3.33 1.37
C LEU A 16 -16.00 4.84 1.63
N GLU A 17 -15.68 5.32 2.83
CA GLU A 17 -15.76 6.74 3.16
C GLU A 17 -14.81 7.58 2.29
N ASP A 18 -13.57 7.14 2.09
CA ASP A 18 -12.62 7.81 1.18
C ASP A 18 -13.21 7.91 -0.24
N ALA A 19 -13.77 6.81 -0.74
CA ALA A 19 -14.39 6.76 -2.07
C ALA A 19 -15.63 7.67 -2.20
N GLN A 20 -16.41 7.85 -1.14
CA GLN A 20 -17.63 8.68 -1.15
C GLN A 20 -17.35 10.17 -0.96
N THR A 21 -16.31 10.51 -0.18
CA THR A 21 -16.02 11.89 0.23
C THR A 21 -14.92 12.56 -0.61
N ASN A 22 -14.35 11.84 -1.58
CA ASN A 22 -13.29 12.37 -2.43
C ASN A 22 -13.76 13.55 -3.30
N LEU A 23 -12.83 14.48 -3.56
CA LEU A 23 -13.04 15.74 -4.27
C LEU A 23 -13.53 15.56 -5.71
N TYR A 24 -13.21 14.43 -6.35
CA TYR A 24 -13.50 14.16 -7.76
C TYR A 24 -14.77 13.32 -7.96
N GLY A 25 -15.48 13.04 -6.87
CA GLY A 25 -16.74 12.31 -6.88
C GLY A 25 -16.60 10.82 -7.25
N PRO A 26 -17.73 10.12 -7.50
CA PRO A 26 -17.76 8.67 -7.66
C PRO A 26 -16.95 8.14 -8.85
N ARG A 27 -16.74 8.96 -9.89
CA ARG A 27 -15.97 8.57 -11.08
C ARG A 27 -14.50 8.27 -10.76
N ALA A 28 -13.91 8.97 -9.79
CA ALA A 28 -12.54 8.68 -9.38
C ALA A 28 -12.42 7.33 -8.67
N SER A 29 -13.46 6.91 -7.97
CA SER A 29 -13.49 5.62 -7.26
C SER A 29 -13.50 4.43 -8.22
N GLN A 30 -13.97 4.59 -9.46
CA GLN A 30 -13.94 3.54 -10.49
C GLN A 30 -12.52 3.05 -10.83
N TYR A 31 -11.48 3.83 -10.52
CA TYR A 31 -10.08 3.45 -10.71
C TYR A 31 -9.51 2.60 -9.56
N ILE A 32 -10.26 2.41 -8.48
CA ILE A 32 -9.92 1.50 -7.40
C ILE A 32 -10.62 0.17 -7.70
N MET A 33 -9.84 -0.82 -8.11
CA MET A 33 -10.37 -2.13 -8.48
C MET A 33 -10.11 -3.14 -7.37
N ALA A 34 -11.16 -3.51 -6.65
CA ALA A 34 -11.16 -4.61 -5.69
C ALA A 34 -12.53 -5.26 -5.67
N LYS A 35 -12.52 -6.60 -5.58
CA LYS A 35 -13.75 -7.40 -5.57
C LYS A 35 -14.13 -7.77 -4.15
N GLN A 36 -15.38 -7.51 -3.77
CA GLN A 36 -15.89 -7.89 -2.46
C GLN A 36 -15.80 -9.41 -2.23
N ALA A 37 -16.03 -10.20 -3.29
CA ALA A 37 -15.89 -11.65 -3.23
C ALA A 37 -14.51 -12.11 -2.76
N VAL A 38 -13.42 -11.49 -3.26
CA VAL A 38 -12.04 -11.82 -2.87
C VAL A 38 -11.76 -11.43 -1.43
N PHE A 39 -12.27 -10.29 -0.98
CA PHE A 39 -12.11 -9.86 0.41
C PHE A 39 -12.82 -10.80 1.40
N ASN A 40 -13.97 -11.33 1.01
CA ASN A 40 -14.78 -12.22 1.84
C ASN A 40 -14.17 -13.61 2.01
N GLU A 41 -13.22 -14.00 1.16
CA GLU A 41 -12.53 -15.29 1.26
C GLU A 41 -11.88 -15.50 2.65
N PRO A 42 -11.91 -16.72 3.20
CA PRO A 42 -11.32 -17.00 4.52
C PRO A 42 -9.82 -16.77 4.59
N TRP A 43 -9.11 -16.95 3.47
CA TRP A 43 -7.66 -16.79 3.37
C TRP A 43 -7.22 -15.33 3.17
N PHE A 44 -8.15 -14.41 2.92
CA PHE A 44 -7.81 -12.99 2.81
C PHE A 44 -7.46 -12.42 4.19
N ALA A 45 -6.26 -11.87 4.33
CA ALA A 45 -5.74 -11.36 5.61
C ALA A 45 -6.33 -9.98 5.97
N LYS A 46 -7.60 -9.96 6.37
CA LYS A 46 -8.36 -8.73 6.70
C LYS A 46 -7.68 -7.86 7.77
N ALA A 47 -7.00 -8.49 8.73
CA ALA A 47 -6.28 -7.82 9.81
C ALA A 47 -5.08 -6.97 9.32
N TRP A 48 -4.65 -7.14 8.06
CA TRP A 48 -3.55 -6.40 7.48
C TRP A 48 -4.00 -5.19 6.65
N LEU A 49 -5.28 -4.82 6.67
CA LEU A 49 -5.76 -3.60 6.01
C LEU A 49 -5.48 -2.35 6.84
N PHE A 50 -4.83 -1.38 6.18
CA PHE A 50 -4.37 -0.13 6.77
C PHE A 50 -4.86 1.04 5.92
N LYS A 51 -5.16 2.17 6.57
CA LYS A 51 -5.63 3.38 5.89
C LYS A 51 -4.55 3.95 4.99
N VAL A 52 -4.97 4.45 3.83
CA VAL A 52 -4.12 5.24 2.94
C VAL A 52 -4.39 6.72 3.19
N PHE A 53 -3.33 7.49 3.44
CA PHE A 53 -3.44 8.93 3.65
C PHE A 53 -2.92 9.67 2.42
N PRO A 54 -3.77 10.23 1.56
CA PRO A 54 -3.31 11.05 0.45
C PRO A 54 -2.60 12.31 0.96
N GLN A 55 -1.60 12.82 0.22
CA GLN A 55 -1.00 14.13 0.53
C GLN A 55 -1.97 15.27 0.22
N ILE A 56 -2.76 15.14 -0.84
CA ILE A 56 -3.83 16.07 -1.18
C ILE A 56 -5.11 15.60 -0.48
N LYS A 57 -5.61 16.42 0.46
CA LYS A 57 -6.78 16.09 1.26
C LYS A 57 -7.98 15.71 0.37
N ASN A 58 -8.73 14.69 0.79
CA ASN A 58 -9.92 14.17 0.11
C ASN A 58 -9.65 13.75 -1.35
N THR A 59 -8.50 13.15 -1.64
CA THR A 59 -8.23 12.54 -2.95
C THR A 59 -7.96 11.06 -2.82
N LEU A 60 -8.14 10.31 -3.90
CA LEU A 60 -7.82 8.89 -3.95
C LEU A 60 -6.40 8.71 -4.52
N VAL A 61 -5.68 7.75 -3.97
CA VAL A 61 -4.33 7.39 -4.37
C VAL A 61 -4.39 6.23 -5.36
N HIS A 62 -3.94 6.47 -6.59
CA HIS A 62 -3.80 5.43 -7.61
C HIS A 62 -2.35 4.93 -7.76
N ALA A 63 -1.38 5.52 -7.05
CA ALA A 63 0.00 5.06 -7.03
C ALA A 63 0.13 3.72 -6.27
N LYS A 64 1.09 2.87 -6.69
CA LYS A 64 1.40 1.61 -6.03
C LYS A 64 2.85 1.63 -5.57
N ALA A 65 3.06 1.24 -4.32
CA ALA A 65 4.36 1.19 -3.73
C ALA A 65 4.44 0.03 -2.72
N ILE A 66 5.65 -0.52 -2.57
CA ILE A 66 5.99 -1.41 -1.47
C ILE A 66 7.07 -0.71 -0.66
N LEU A 67 6.84 -0.60 0.64
CA LEU A 67 7.74 0.06 1.56
C LEU A 67 8.26 -0.99 2.52
N ALA A 68 9.58 -1.13 2.60
CA ALA A 68 10.22 -1.94 3.63
C ALA A 68 10.98 -1.01 4.57
N ARG A 69 10.74 -1.17 5.87
CA ARG A 69 11.48 -0.51 6.94
C ARG A 69 12.25 -1.55 7.72
N THR A 70 13.52 -1.29 7.92
CA THR A 70 14.46 -2.24 8.50
C THR A 70 15.22 -1.61 9.67
N GLY A 71 15.84 -2.49 10.46
CA GLY A 71 16.69 -2.12 11.58
C GLY A 71 15.91 -1.65 12.82
N GLU A 72 16.66 -1.42 13.89
CA GLU A 72 16.11 -0.87 15.13
C GLU A 72 15.45 0.49 14.84
N ARG A 73 14.19 0.64 15.24
CA ARG A 73 13.37 1.85 15.03
C ARG A 73 12.93 2.12 13.59
N GLN A 74 13.12 1.19 12.64
CA GLN A 74 12.51 1.26 11.30
C GLN A 74 12.85 2.55 10.50
N LYS A 75 14.04 3.12 10.73
CA LYS A 75 14.47 4.40 10.11
C LYS A 75 15.09 4.26 8.72
N LYS A 76 15.51 3.06 8.36
CA LYS A 76 16.15 2.76 7.08
C LYS A 76 15.34 1.74 6.30
N GLY A 77 15.61 1.58 5.01
CA GLY A 77 15.09 0.46 4.24
C GLY A 77 15.11 0.71 2.74
N TRP A 78 14.08 0.23 2.04
CA TRP A 78 13.94 0.39 0.60
C TRP A 78 12.48 0.64 0.23
N MET A 79 12.28 1.18 -0.96
CA MET A 79 10.96 1.45 -1.50
C MET A 79 10.89 1.04 -2.97
N PHE A 80 9.89 0.25 -3.31
CA PHE A 80 9.49 0.02 -4.69
C PHE A 80 8.35 0.97 -5.05
N ILE A 81 8.40 1.59 -6.23
CA ILE A 81 7.32 2.39 -6.80
C ILE A 81 7.09 1.93 -8.23
N GLY A 82 5.86 1.61 -8.60
CA GLY A 82 5.58 1.13 -9.96
C GLY A 82 4.10 1.03 -10.30
N SER A 83 3.81 0.41 -11.44
CA SER A 83 2.45 0.20 -11.95
C SER A 83 1.71 -0.99 -11.31
N HIS A 84 2.44 -1.87 -10.62
CA HIS A 84 1.96 -3.17 -10.18
C HIS A 84 0.88 -3.05 -9.10
N ASN A 85 -0.35 -3.43 -9.44
CA ASN A 85 -1.35 -3.74 -8.42
C ASN A 85 -0.96 -5.01 -7.64
N PHE A 86 -1.51 -5.20 -6.44
CA PHE A 86 -1.26 -6.40 -5.63
C PHE A 86 -2.06 -7.61 -6.17
N THR A 87 -1.69 -8.06 -7.35
CA THR A 87 -2.32 -9.18 -8.05
C THR A 87 -1.27 -10.15 -8.58
N PRO A 88 -1.59 -11.45 -8.68
CA PRO A 88 -0.67 -12.41 -9.29
C PRO A 88 -0.42 -12.16 -10.79
N ALA A 89 -1.29 -11.42 -11.47
CA ALA A 89 -1.09 -11.04 -12.86
C ALA A 89 0.09 -10.08 -13.05
N ALA A 90 0.28 -9.16 -12.09
CA ALA A 90 1.37 -8.19 -12.08
C ALA A 90 2.67 -8.75 -11.48
N TRP A 91 2.58 -9.55 -10.40
CA TRP A 91 3.76 -10.06 -9.68
C TRP A 91 4.18 -11.48 -10.07
N GLY A 92 3.35 -12.17 -10.85
CA GLY A 92 3.52 -13.56 -11.22
C GLY A 92 3.02 -14.56 -10.18
N ARG A 93 2.94 -15.83 -10.61
CA ARG A 93 2.70 -16.98 -9.72
C ARG A 93 3.87 -17.94 -9.80
N LEU A 94 4.33 -18.41 -8.64
CA LEU A 94 5.27 -19.51 -8.56
C LEU A 94 4.55 -20.80 -8.94
N HIS A 95 5.12 -21.52 -9.90
CA HIS A 95 4.66 -22.86 -10.28
C HIS A 95 5.75 -23.86 -9.95
N VAL A 96 5.40 -24.91 -9.21
CA VAL A 96 6.32 -26.01 -8.94
C VAL A 96 6.72 -26.62 -10.29
N GLN A 97 8.02 -26.62 -10.60
CA GLN A 97 8.62 -27.16 -11.83
C GLN A 97 8.33 -26.40 -13.14
N LYS A 98 7.78 -25.18 -13.10
CA LYS A 98 7.66 -24.33 -14.30
C LYS A 98 8.20 -22.93 -14.03
N PRO A 99 8.71 -22.22 -15.07
CA PRO A 99 9.04 -20.82 -14.94
C PRO A 99 7.84 -20.02 -14.43
N PRO A 100 8.07 -18.96 -13.62
CA PRO A 100 7.00 -18.07 -13.20
C PRO A 100 6.33 -17.44 -14.41
N TYR A 101 5.00 -17.30 -14.34
CA TYR A 101 4.19 -16.75 -15.41
C TYR A 101 3.68 -15.36 -15.03
N TYR A 102 3.80 -14.41 -15.95
CA TYR A 102 3.40 -13.01 -15.81
C TYR A 102 2.39 -12.67 -16.90
N ASN A 103 1.30 -11.99 -16.54
CA ASN A 103 0.22 -11.66 -17.48
C ASN A 103 0.29 -10.22 -17.99
N ASN A 104 0.86 -9.32 -17.19
CA ASN A 104 0.88 -7.90 -17.46
C ASN A 104 2.28 -7.42 -17.79
N TYR A 105 2.37 -6.41 -18.67
CA TYR A 105 3.55 -5.58 -18.76
C TYR A 105 3.48 -4.53 -17.66
N GLU A 106 4.49 -4.54 -16.79
CA GLU A 106 4.55 -3.66 -15.63
C GLU A 106 5.96 -3.06 -15.54
N PHE A 107 6.06 -1.86 -14.98
CA PHE A 107 7.34 -1.19 -14.76
C PHE A 107 7.37 -0.52 -13.39
N GLY A 108 8.54 -0.47 -12.79
CA GLY A 108 8.76 0.19 -11.51
C GLY A 108 10.24 0.39 -11.24
N VAL A 109 10.51 1.20 -10.23
CA VAL A 109 11.85 1.51 -9.75
C VAL A 109 11.97 1.10 -8.29
N VAL A 110 13.15 0.64 -7.92
CA VAL A 110 13.50 0.38 -6.52
C VAL A 110 14.47 1.47 -6.08
N LEU A 111 14.08 2.19 -5.04
CA LEU A 111 14.94 3.12 -4.32
C LEU A 111 15.54 2.36 -3.13
N THR A 112 16.85 2.13 -3.18
CA THR A 112 17.59 1.52 -2.07
C THR A 112 18.04 2.57 -1.07
N ASP A 113 18.35 2.14 0.16
CA ASP A 113 18.94 2.99 1.21
C ASP A 113 18.12 4.24 1.54
N ILE A 114 16.80 4.04 1.62
CA ILE A 114 15.84 5.06 2.00
C ILE A 114 15.95 5.39 3.49
N ASP A 115 15.88 6.68 3.80
CA ASP A 115 15.66 7.22 5.14
C ASP A 115 14.19 7.54 5.38
N TYR A 116 13.59 6.91 6.38
CA TYR A 116 12.25 7.25 6.87
C TYR A 116 12.37 8.25 8.03
N VAL A 117 11.90 9.47 7.80
CA VAL A 117 11.96 10.57 8.77
C VAL A 117 10.68 10.60 9.57
N PHE A 118 10.79 10.55 10.89
CA PHE A 118 9.67 10.45 11.81
C PHE A 118 9.38 11.80 12.49
N HIS A 119 8.11 12.12 12.67
CA HIS A 119 7.67 13.25 13.52
C HIS A 119 7.28 12.79 14.93
N SER A 120 6.74 11.58 15.05
CA SER A 120 6.57 10.86 16.32
C SER A 120 7.15 9.46 16.17
N MET A 121 7.28 8.71 17.27
CA MET A 121 7.80 7.34 17.27
C MET A 121 7.09 6.37 16.28
N GLU A 122 5.91 6.75 15.77
CA GLU A 122 5.05 5.90 14.94
C GLU A 122 4.76 6.51 13.55
N ASN A 123 4.92 7.83 13.38
CA ASN A 123 4.47 8.54 12.18
C ASN A 123 5.64 9.07 11.35
N VAL A 124 5.86 8.45 10.18
CA VAL A 124 6.79 8.95 9.16
C VAL A 124 6.19 10.18 8.47
N THR A 125 6.94 11.27 8.45
CA THR A 125 6.55 12.50 7.74
C THR A 125 7.16 12.61 6.37
N ASN A 126 8.38 12.11 6.18
CA ASN A 126 9.08 12.20 4.91
C ASN A 126 9.89 10.94 4.63
N THR A 127 10.12 10.70 3.34
CA THR A 127 11.03 9.68 2.84
C THR A 127 12.17 10.39 2.13
N LEU A 128 13.42 10.10 2.47
CA LEU A 128 14.58 10.64 1.78
C LEU A 128 15.32 9.55 1.01
N TRP A 129 15.74 9.87 -0.19
CA TRP A 129 16.65 9.06 -1.01
C TRP A 129 17.84 9.94 -1.40
N ASN A 130 19.07 9.53 -1.08
CA ASN A 130 20.27 10.35 -1.30
C ASN A 130 20.15 11.78 -0.73
N ASN A 131 19.63 11.91 0.49
CA ASN A 131 19.33 13.18 1.18
C ASN A 131 18.31 14.09 0.46
N GLN A 132 17.58 13.60 -0.54
CA GLN A 132 16.51 14.32 -1.22
C GLN A 132 15.14 13.75 -0.87
N ALA A 133 14.15 14.61 -0.68
CA ALA A 133 12.78 14.17 -0.40
C ALA A 133 12.18 13.43 -1.60
N VAL A 134 11.61 12.25 -1.34
CA VAL A 134 10.84 11.48 -2.32
C VAL A 134 9.40 12.00 -2.29
N SER A 135 8.97 12.63 -3.38
CA SER A 135 7.60 13.12 -3.54
C SER A 135 6.62 11.98 -3.76
N LEU A 136 5.95 11.54 -2.69
CA LEU A 136 4.91 10.52 -2.73
C LEU A 136 3.53 11.17 -2.73
N PRO A 137 2.54 10.64 -3.47
CA PRO A 137 1.16 11.14 -3.43
C PRO A 137 0.41 10.72 -2.16
N PHE A 138 1.03 9.92 -1.30
CA PHE A 138 0.50 9.45 -0.03
C PHE A 138 1.53 9.62 1.10
N LYS A 139 1.07 9.61 2.34
CA LYS A 139 1.91 9.59 3.52
C LYS A 139 2.30 8.14 3.85
N PRO A 140 3.58 7.84 4.07
CA PRO A 140 4.02 6.50 4.47
C PRO A 140 3.69 6.26 5.94
N ILE A 141 2.42 6.23 6.33
CA ILE A 141 1.98 6.04 7.72
C ILE A 141 1.32 4.67 7.85
N TRP A 142 1.54 4.00 8.98
CA TRP A 142 0.93 2.73 9.30
C TRP A 142 -0.18 2.94 10.32
N GLN A 143 -1.41 3.14 9.84
CA GLN A 143 -2.60 3.15 10.68
C GLN A 143 -3.53 2.00 10.29
N PRO A 144 -3.77 1.01 11.17
CA PRO A 144 -4.73 -0.05 10.91
C PRO A 144 -6.12 0.52 10.64
N TYR A 145 -6.94 -0.24 9.91
CA TYR A 145 -8.37 0.02 9.87
C TYR A 145 -8.95 -0.04 11.28
N GLY A 146 -9.76 0.95 11.62
CA GLY A 146 -10.61 0.97 12.79
C GLY A 146 -11.81 0.05 12.64
N ARG A 147 -12.53 -0.15 13.75
CA ARG A 147 -13.64 -1.11 13.84
C ARG A 147 -14.76 -0.90 12.82
N ASN A 148 -14.98 0.34 12.39
CA ASN A 148 -16.06 0.73 11.49
C ASN A 148 -15.58 1.02 10.07
N ASP A 149 -14.28 0.86 9.78
CA ASP A 149 -13.78 1.10 8.43
C ASP A 149 -14.18 -0.05 7.50
N ILE A 150 -14.77 0.30 6.37
CA ILE A 150 -15.19 -0.63 5.33
C ILE A 150 -14.29 -0.38 4.12
N PRO A 151 -13.59 -1.39 3.58
CA PRO A 151 -12.84 -1.22 2.33
C PRO A 151 -13.79 -0.91 1.16
N TYR A 152 -13.36 -0.05 0.23
CA TYR A 152 -14.13 0.24 -0.97
C TYR A 152 -14.03 -0.89 -1.99
N PHE A 153 -15.17 -1.31 -2.55
CA PHE A 153 -15.21 -2.26 -3.67
C PHE A 153 -15.98 -1.64 -4.83
N ASN A 154 -15.48 -1.85 -6.05
CA ASN A 154 -16.08 -1.28 -7.26
C ASN A 154 -17.03 -2.25 -7.97
N ASP A 155 -17.31 -3.41 -7.37
CA ASP A 155 -18.24 -4.44 -7.86
C ASP A 155 -19.58 -4.45 -7.12
N GLN A 156 -19.95 -3.34 -6.46
CA GLN A 156 -21.24 -3.19 -5.75
C GLN A 156 -22.40 -2.68 -6.63
N GLU A 157 -22.31 -2.83 -7.95
CA GLU A 157 -23.41 -2.57 -8.90
C GLU A 157 -24.02 -3.87 -9.44
#